data_AF-A0AAV2HF95-F1
#
_entry.id   AF-A0AAV2HF95-F1
#
_cell.length_a   1.000
_cell.length_b   1.000
_cell.length_c   1.000
_cell.angle_alpha   90.00
_cell.angle_beta   90.00
_cell.angle_gamma   90.00
#
_symmetry.space_group_name_H-M   'P 1'
#
loop_
_entity.id
_entity.type
_entity.pdbx_description
1 polymer ?
#
loop_
_entity_poly.entity_id
_entity_poly.type
_entity_poly.pdbx_seq_one_letter_code
_entity_poly.pdbx_strand_id
1 'polypeptide(L)'
;GQLVTLLENVVGNASVVTILAISVERHRVAYKSTPPTASICSVFKSFLAIWLTSLLGALPILFITQFPETEFVDGTPVSRCITNIEETWHKVYAVLGNLLFFIMPLFVILLLYTKVYMKLMMLFRREQEKSLTYPREIVRLKRQMTQIIITVVLVFFICHTPYRYA
;
A
#
# COMPACT_ATOMS: atom_id res chain seq x y z
N GLY A 1 -18.74 9.95 14.41
CA GLY A 1 -18.18 8.59 14.28
C GLY A 1 -17.79 8.27 12.85
N GLN A 2 -18.76 8.10 11.96
CA GLN A 2 -18.56 7.47 10.64
C GLN A 2 -17.56 8.19 9.72
N LEU A 3 -17.50 9.53 9.76
CA LEU A 3 -16.54 10.31 8.97
C LEU A 3 -15.08 10.02 9.35
N VAL A 4 -14.80 9.77 10.64
CA VAL A 4 -13.45 9.47 11.13
C VAL A 4 -13.01 8.11 10.60
N THR A 5 -13.85 7.09 10.74
CA THR A 5 -13.59 5.73 10.26
C THR A 5 -13.45 5.66 8.74
N LEU A 6 -14.21 6.49 8.00
CA LEU A 6 -14.02 6.65 6.56
C LEU A 6 -12.64 7.22 6.25
N LEU A 7 -12.28 8.35 6.86
CA LEU A 7 -11.02 9.04 6.58
C LEU A 7 -9.82 8.15 6.91
N GLU A 8 -9.84 7.44 8.03
CA GLU A 8 -8.81 6.47 8.41
C GLU A 8 -8.62 5.38 7.34
N ASN A 9 -9.71 4.81 6.81
CA ASN A 9 -9.63 3.78 5.78
C ASN A 9 -9.22 4.32 4.41
N VAL A 10 -9.73 5.49 4.01
CA VAL A 10 -9.36 6.14 2.74
C VAL A 10 -7.86 6.46 2.74
N VAL A 11 -7.36 7.05 3.82
CA VAL A 11 -5.94 7.43 3.95
C VAL A 11 -5.04 6.19 4.03
N GLY A 12 -5.48 5.14 4.73
CA GLY A 12 -4.78 3.85 4.75
C GLY A 12 -4.66 3.25 3.34
N ASN A 13 -5.77 3.15 2.60
CA ASN A 13 -5.77 2.65 1.22
C ASN A 13 -4.90 3.52 0.29
N ALA A 14 -5.02 4.85 0.40
CA ALA A 14 -4.25 5.80 -0.41
C ALA A 14 -2.74 5.67 -0.17
N SER A 15 -2.34 5.42 1.07
CA SER A 15 -0.95 5.18 1.43
C SER A 15 -0.41 3.93 0.72
N VAL A 16 -1.15 2.83 0.74
CA VAL A 16 -0.75 1.57 0.07
C VAL A 16 -0.65 1.75 -1.45
N VAL A 17 -1.67 2.34 -2.08
CA VAL A 17 -1.68 2.55 -3.54
C VAL A 17 -0.57 3.52 -3.96
N THR A 18 -0.26 4.53 -3.13
CA THR A 18 0.86 5.45 -3.36
C THR A 18 2.20 4.73 -3.30
N ILE A 19 2.43 3.88 -2.29
CA ILE A 19 3.66 3.09 -2.17
C ILE A 19 3.82 2.14 -3.37
N LEU A 20 2.72 1.52 -3.82
CA LEU A 20 2.73 0.69 -5.02
C LEU A 20 3.08 1.50 -6.27
N ALA A 21 2.50 2.68 -6.45
CA ALA A 21 2.80 3.57 -7.57
C ALA A 21 4.28 4.00 -7.59
N ILE A 22 4.84 4.35 -6.43
CA ILE A 22 6.27 4.65 -6.28
C ILE A 22 7.11 3.42 -6.66
N SER A 23 6.73 2.23 -6.20
CA SER A 23 7.44 0.97 -6.49
C SER A 23 7.46 0.65 -7.99
N VAL A 24 6.33 0.81 -8.67
CA VAL A 24 6.21 0.64 -10.12
C VAL A 24 7.08 1.64 -10.88
N GLU A 25 7.09 2.89 -10.46
CA GLU A 25 7.93 3.92 -11.09
C GLU A 25 9.42 3.59 -10.92
N ARG A 26 9.83 3.19 -9.71
CA ARG A 26 11.20 2.73 -9.45
C ARG A 26 11.58 1.51 -10.29
N HIS A 27 10.66 0.55 -10.46
CA HIS A 27 10.88 -0.60 -11.32
C HIS A 27 11.06 -0.17 -12.79
N ARG A 28 10.19 0.70 -13.33
CA ARG A 28 10.29 1.20 -14.71
C ARG A 28 11.64 1.88 -14.97
N VAL A 29 12.09 2.72 -14.05
CA VAL A 29 13.40 3.38 -14.13
C VAL A 29 14.57 2.40 -13.99
N ALA A 30 14.43 1.33 -13.19
CA ALA A 30 15.46 0.29 -13.10
C ALA A 30 15.56 -0.56 -14.38
N TYR A 31 14.44 -0.75 -15.09
CA TYR A 31 14.38 -1.60 -16.27
C TYR A 31 14.68 -0.88 -17.58
N LYS A 32 14.31 0.39 -17.72
CA LYS A 32 14.49 1.19 -18.93
C LYS A 32 15.77 2.04 -18.86
N SER A 33 16.58 2.02 -19.92
CA SER A 33 17.84 2.81 -19.99
C SER A 33 17.61 4.33 -20.04
N THR A 34 16.45 4.77 -20.51
CA THR A 34 16.06 6.19 -20.52
C THR A 34 14.82 6.35 -19.64
N PRO A 35 14.93 7.00 -18.46
CA PRO A 35 13.76 7.27 -17.63
C PRO A 35 12.81 8.17 -18.44
N PRO A 36 11.53 7.79 -18.62
CA PRO A 36 10.58 8.67 -19.28
C PRO A 36 10.40 9.90 -18.39
N THR A 37 10.52 11.09 -18.97
CA THR A 37 10.10 12.32 -18.30
C THR A 37 8.61 12.22 -18.05
N ALA A 38 8.19 12.08 -16.80
CA ALA A 38 6.78 12.03 -16.46
C ALA A 38 6.14 13.37 -16.83
N SER A 39 5.20 13.36 -17.78
CA SER A 39 4.44 14.56 -18.08
C SER A 39 3.51 14.88 -16.90
N ILE A 40 3.23 16.18 -16.69
CA ILE A 40 2.28 16.63 -15.66
C ILE A 40 0.93 15.90 -15.80
N CYS A 41 0.47 15.65 -17.03
CA CYS A 41 -0.74 14.88 -17.27
C CYS A 41 -0.64 13.43 -16.76
N SER A 42 0.52 12.77 -16.89
CA SER A 42 0.72 11.40 -16.38
C SER A 42 0.75 11.37 -14.84
N VAL A 43 1.33 12.38 -14.21
CA VAL A 43 1.34 12.51 -12.74
C VAL A 43 -0.07 12.76 -12.23
N PHE A 44 -0.81 13.67 -12.86
CA PHE A 44 -2.18 13.98 -12.49
C PHE A 44 -3.11 12.77 -12.66
N LYS A 45 -2.97 12.01 -13.77
CA LYS A 45 -3.69 10.75 -13.96
C LYS A 45 -3.39 9.73 -12.87
N SER A 46 -2.13 9.61 -12.46
CA SER A 46 -1.73 8.68 -11.40
C SER A 46 -2.30 9.11 -10.05
N PHE A 47 -2.26 10.41 -9.74
CA PHE A 47 -2.87 10.98 -8.54
C PHE A 47 -4.38 10.72 -8.49
N LEU A 48 -5.10 11.02 -9.58
CA LEU A 48 -6.53 10.71 -9.70
C LEU A 48 -6.81 9.21 -9.51
N ALA A 49 -6.02 8.34 -10.13
CA ALA A 49 -6.18 6.90 -9.99
C ALA A 49 -5.99 6.43 -8.54
N ILE A 50 -4.98 6.96 -7.84
CA ILE A 50 -4.73 6.64 -6.42
C ILE A 50 -5.95 7.02 -5.57
N TRP A 51 -6.46 8.25 -5.72
CA TRP A 51 -7.60 8.69 -4.93
C TRP A 51 -8.88 7.94 -5.28
N LEU A 52 -9.20 7.78 -6.57
CA LEU A 52 -10.39 7.04 -6.99
C LEU A 52 -10.39 5.60 -6.49
N THR A 53 -9.26 4.89 -6.61
CA THR A 53 -9.15 3.52 -6.10
C THR A 53 -9.25 3.45 -4.58
N SER A 54 -8.72 4.44 -3.87
CA SER A 54 -8.78 4.50 -2.40
C SER A 54 -10.16 4.80 -1.88
N LEU A 55 -10.86 5.75 -2.51
CA LEU A 55 -12.26 6.07 -2.23
C LEU A 55 -13.17 4.89 -2.57
N LEU A 56 -12.97 4.24 -3.72
CA LEU A 56 -13.74 3.08 -4.12
C LEU A 56 -13.52 1.87 -3.19
N GLY A 57 -12.30 1.68 -2.68
CA GLY A 57 -12.00 0.65 -1.69
C GLY A 57 -12.54 0.95 -0.29
N ALA A 58 -12.74 2.22 0.06
CA ALA A 58 -13.27 2.65 1.36
C ALA A 58 -14.80 2.87 1.38
N LEU A 59 -15.40 3.12 0.21
CA LEU A 59 -16.86 3.25 -0.01
C LEU A 59 -17.70 2.12 0.63
N PRO A 60 -17.32 0.83 0.51
CA PRO A 60 -18.07 -0.27 1.09
C PRO A 60 -18.06 -0.26 2.61
N ILE A 61 -17.01 0.31 3.22
CA ILE A 61 -16.88 0.40 4.68
C ILE A 61 -17.97 1.32 5.24
N LEU A 62 -18.37 2.38 4.53
CA LEU A 62 -19.49 3.25 4.95
C LEU A 62 -20.81 2.49 5.09
N PHE A 63 -21.09 1.57 4.16
CA PHE A 63 -22.33 0.80 4.19
C PHE A 63 -22.33 -0.29 5.27
N ILE A 64 -21.14 -0.75 5.66
CA ILE A 64 -20.95 -1.82 6.66
C ILE A 64 -20.85 -1.24 8.08
N THR A 65 -20.33 -0.01 8.26
CA THR A 65 -20.21 0.63 9.58
C THR A 65 -21.55 1.18 10.06
N GLN A 66 -22.28 0.37 10.83
CA GLN A 66 -23.42 0.83 11.62
C GLN A 66 -22.96 1.23 13.03
N PHE A 67 -23.55 2.29 13.58
CA PHE A 67 -23.31 2.77 14.95
C PHE A 67 -24.58 2.50 15.77
N PRO A 68 -24.75 1.29 16.35
CA PRO A 68 -25.87 1.06 17.24
C PRO A 68 -25.66 1.84 18.54
N GLU A 69 -26.66 2.60 18.98
CA GLU A 69 -26.69 3.14 20.34
C GLU A 69 -26.84 1.97 21.32
N THR A 70 -25.90 1.82 22.26
CA THR A 70 -25.99 0.79 23.31
C THR A 70 -26.10 1.47 24.66
N GLU A 71 -27.02 1.01 25.49
CA GLU A 71 -27.13 1.51 26.87
C GLU A 71 -25.97 1.00 27.73
N PHE A 72 -25.42 1.87 28.58
CA PHE A 72 -24.49 1.49 29.64
C PHE A 72 -25.24 0.71 30.74
N VAL A 73 -24.53 0.03 31.64
CA VAL A 73 -25.12 -0.69 32.79
C VAL A 73 -26.00 0.23 33.66
N ASP A 74 -25.76 1.55 33.62
CA ASP A 74 -26.50 2.59 34.34
C ASP A 74 -27.66 3.21 33.54
N GLY A 75 -28.05 2.65 32.38
CA GLY A 75 -29.18 3.15 31.58
C GLY A 75 -28.91 4.45 30.83
N THR A 76 -27.67 4.94 30.81
CA THR A 76 -27.29 6.10 29.99
C THR A 76 -27.07 5.67 28.53
N PRO A 77 -27.59 6.41 27.54
CA PRO A 77 -27.33 6.10 26.14
C PRO A 77 -25.88 6.42 25.82
N VAL A 78 -25.10 5.41 25.41
CA VAL A 78 -23.70 5.59 25.02
C VAL A 78 -23.53 5.09 23.59
N SER A 79 -23.18 6.00 22.69
CA SER A 79 -22.89 5.66 21.30
C SER A 79 -21.60 4.85 21.25
N ARG A 80 -21.69 3.52 21.19
CA ARG A 80 -20.55 2.65 20.95
C ARG A 80 -20.41 2.37 19.46
N CYS A 81 -19.17 2.40 18.99
CA CYS A 81 -18.82 1.95 17.66
C CYS A 81 -18.79 0.42 17.67
N ILE A 82 -19.95 -0.23 17.55
CA ILE A 82 -20.04 -1.69 17.44
C ILE A 82 -20.37 -2.03 15.99
N THR A 83 -19.39 -2.58 15.28
CA THR A 83 -19.61 -3.23 14.00
C THR A 83 -20.45 -4.48 14.23
N ASN A 84 -21.76 -4.41 14.01
CA ASN A 84 -22.65 -5.57 14.04
C ASN A 84 -22.33 -6.46 12.83
N ILE A 85 -21.42 -7.42 13.03
CA ILE A 85 -21.04 -8.39 12.01
C ILE A 85 -21.97 -9.62 12.09
N GLU A 86 -23.27 -9.43 11.94
CA GLU A 86 -24.24 -10.54 11.91
C GLU A 86 -24.31 -11.20 10.52
N GLU A 87 -24.07 -10.44 9.44
CA GLU A 87 -24.16 -10.95 8.06
C GLU A 87 -22.83 -11.49 7.52
N THR A 88 -22.86 -12.69 6.94
CA THR A 88 -21.69 -13.37 6.34
C THR A 88 -21.05 -12.55 5.20
N TRP A 89 -21.87 -11.81 4.45
CA TRP A 89 -21.41 -10.93 3.37
C TRP A 89 -20.47 -9.81 3.85
N HIS A 90 -20.67 -9.27 5.05
CA HIS A 90 -19.80 -8.24 5.62
C HIS A 90 -18.41 -8.80 5.96
N LYS A 91 -18.34 -10.02 6.52
CA LYS A 91 -17.07 -10.72 6.80
C LYS A 91 -16.30 -11.01 5.52
N VAL A 92 -16.98 -11.56 4.51
CA VAL A 92 -16.38 -11.89 3.22
C VAL A 92 -15.84 -10.63 2.55
N TYR A 93 -16.60 -9.54 2.57
CA TYR A 93 -16.16 -8.28 1.97
C TYR A 93 -14.96 -7.66 2.72
N ALA A 94 -14.98 -7.67 4.05
CA ALA A 94 -13.86 -7.18 4.86
C ALA A 94 -12.58 -7.98 4.60
N VAL A 95 -12.68 -9.31 4.52
CA VAL A 95 -11.56 -10.20 4.22
C VAL A 95 -11.07 -10.02 2.79
N LEU A 96 -11.97 -9.92 1.80
CA LEU A 96 -11.59 -9.67 0.40
C LEU A 96 -10.92 -8.30 0.23
N GLY A 97 -11.48 -7.26 0.84
CA GLY A 97 -10.92 -5.91 0.81
C GLY A 97 -9.53 -5.89 1.44
N ASN A 98 -9.33 -6.60 2.55
CA ASN A 98 -8.02 -6.77 3.14
C ASN A 98 -7.07 -7.53 2.19
N LEU A 99 -7.49 -8.65 1.60
CA LEU A 99 -6.66 -9.40 0.65
C LEU A 99 -6.26 -8.58 -0.59
N LEU A 100 -7.20 -7.85 -1.18
CA LEU A 100 -7.01 -7.08 -2.41
C LEU A 100 -6.20 -5.80 -2.21
N PHE A 101 -6.40 -5.08 -1.10
CA PHE A 101 -5.74 -3.80 -0.86
C PHE A 101 -4.54 -3.90 0.10
N PHE A 102 -4.30 -5.06 0.71
CA PHE A 102 -3.16 -5.30 1.60
C PHE A 102 -2.25 -6.39 1.01
N ILE A 103 -2.73 -7.64 0.91
CA ILE A 103 -1.88 -8.77 0.52
C ILE A 103 -1.41 -8.69 -0.94
N MET A 104 -2.29 -8.30 -1.86
CA MET A 104 -1.94 -8.18 -3.28
C MET A 104 -0.87 -7.10 -3.53
N PRO A 105 -0.99 -5.86 -3.01
CA PRO A 105 0.08 -4.87 -3.11
C PRO A 105 1.40 -5.36 -2.54
N LEU A 106 1.39 -6.03 -1.39
CA LEU A 106 2.60 -6.60 -0.78
C LEU A 106 3.28 -7.62 -1.69
N PHE A 107 2.50 -8.55 -2.25
CA PHE A 107 3.03 -9.57 -3.15
C PHE A 107 3.62 -8.95 -4.43
N VAL A 108 2.91 -8.00 -5.04
CA VAL A 108 3.39 -7.28 -6.24
C VAL A 108 4.71 -6.54 -5.93
N ILE A 109 4.78 -5.86 -4.79
CA ILE A 109 5.97 -5.14 -4.34
C ILE A 109 7.15 -6.11 -4.16
N LEU A 110 6.96 -7.25 -3.49
CA LEU A 110 8.00 -8.26 -3.31
C LEU A 110 8.51 -8.82 -4.65
N LEU A 111 7.61 -9.10 -5.60
CA LEU A 111 7.98 -9.57 -6.93
C LEU A 111 8.76 -8.51 -7.71
N LEU A 112 8.30 -7.26 -7.72
CA LEU A 112 9.01 -6.16 -8.38
C LEU A 112 10.40 -5.98 -7.79
N TYR A 113 10.54 -6.08 -6.46
CA TYR A 113 11.83 -5.91 -5.80
C TYR A 113 12.80 -7.06 -5.97
N THR A 114 12.32 -8.31 -5.91
CA THR A 114 13.16 -9.46 -6.24
C THR A 114 13.68 -9.34 -7.68
N LYS A 115 12.84 -8.94 -8.62
CA LYS A 115 13.24 -8.66 -10.01
C LYS A 115 14.29 -7.55 -10.09
N VAL A 116 14.09 -6.40 -9.43
CA VAL A 116 15.06 -5.30 -9.43
C VAL A 116 16.39 -5.72 -8.80
N TYR A 117 16.34 -6.43 -7.67
CA TYR A 117 17.52 -6.93 -6.96
C TYR A 117 18.32 -7.91 -7.84
N MET A 118 17.65 -8.88 -8.46
CA MET A 118 18.29 -9.85 -9.35
C MET A 118 18.98 -9.14 -10.53
N LYS A 119 18.31 -8.16 -11.15
CA LYS A 119 18.92 -7.36 -12.22
C LYS A 119 20.14 -6.59 -11.73
N LEU A 120 20.06 -5.98 -10.55
CA LEU A 120 21.17 -5.23 -9.96
C LEU A 120 22.39 -6.13 -9.68
N MET A 121 22.14 -7.34 -9.18
CA MET A 121 23.19 -8.34 -8.95
C MET A 121 23.82 -8.84 -10.24
N MET A 122 23.03 -9.06 -11.30
CA MET A 122 23.55 -9.43 -12.63
C MET A 122 24.43 -8.33 -13.23
N LEU A 123 24.01 -7.07 -13.12
CA LEU A 123 24.80 -5.91 -13.58
C LEU A 123 26.10 -5.80 -12.80
N PHE A 124 26.05 -5.90 -11.47
CA PHE A 124 27.24 -5.86 -10.62
C PHE A 124 28.24 -6.96 -10.96
N ARG A 125 27.76 -8.21 -11.19
CA ARG A 125 28.61 -9.34 -11.58
C ARG A 125 29.28 -9.11 -12.95
N ARG A 126 28.52 -8.64 -13.95
CA ARG A 126 29.05 -8.34 -15.29
C ARG A 126 30.08 -7.22 -15.30
N GLU A 127 29.92 -6.22 -14.43
CA GLU A 127 30.81 -5.06 -14.39
C GLU A 127 32.04 -5.29 -13.52
N GLN A 128 31.94 -6.11 -12.48
CA GLN A 128 33.10 -6.61 -11.73
C GLN A 128 34.09 -7.34 -12.65
N GLU A 129 33.58 -8.03 -13.67
CA GLU A 129 34.39 -8.71 -14.69
C GLU A 129 35.02 -7.74 -15.72
N LYS A 130 34.44 -6.54 -15.92
CA LYS A 130 34.85 -5.58 -16.95
C LYS A 130 35.72 -4.41 -16.46
N SER A 131 36.07 -4.37 -15.16
CA SER A 131 36.86 -3.28 -14.52
C SER A 131 36.39 -1.84 -14.82
N LEU A 132 35.15 -1.66 -15.29
CA LEU A 132 34.60 -0.35 -15.59
C LEU A 132 34.01 0.21 -14.30
N THR A 133 34.43 1.43 -13.97
CA THR A 133 33.92 2.26 -12.88
C THR A 133 32.47 2.66 -13.15
N TYR A 134 31.55 1.70 -13.22
CA TYR A 134 30.14 2.03 -13.00
C TYR A 134 30.05 2.59 -11.58
N PRO A 135 29.32 3.70 -11.36
CA PRO A 135 29.29 4.34 -10.07
C PRO A 135 28.61 3.39 -9.08
N ARG A 136 29.43 2.63 -8.35
CA ARG A 136 29.01 1.73 -7.26
C ARG A 136 28.08 2.44 -6.28
N GLU A 137 28.21 3.75 -6.19
CA GLU A 137 27.36 4.67 -5.46
C GLU A 137 25.90 4.68 -5.97
N ILE A 138 25.66 4.75 -7.28
CA ILE A 138 24.28 4.69 -7.85
C ILE A 138 23.62 3.34 -7.57
N VAL A 139 24.38 2.25 -7.64
CA VAL A 139 23.91 0.89 -7.28
C VAL A 139 23.52 0.82 -5.81
N ARG A 140 24.37 1.35 -4.92
CA ARG A 140 24.12 1.42 -3.47
C ARG A 140 22.88 2.25 -3.16
N LEU A 141 22.74 3.42 -3.76
CA LEU A 141 21.56 4.30 -3.59
C LEU A 141 20.26 3.59 -4.02
N LYS A 142 20.26 2.90 -5.17
CA LYS A 142 19.09 2.13 -5.63
C LYS A 142 18.74 0.98 -4.69
N ARG A 143 19.74 0.29 -4.13
CA ARG A 143 19.55 -0.76 -3.12
C ARG A 143 19.00 -0.20 -1.82
N GLN A 144 19.52 0.92 -1.33
CA GLN A 144 19.03 1.60 -0.13
C GLN A 144 17.58 2.04 -0.28
N MET A 145 17.22 2.71 -1.39
CA MET A 145 15.83 3.09 -1.66
C MET A 145 14.89 1.88 -1.69
N THR A 146 15.35 0.77 -2.27
CA THR A 146 14.59 -0.49 -2.30
C THR A 146 14.39 -1.06 -0.89
N GLN A 147 15.45 -1.11 -0.07
CA GLN A 147 15.36 -1.58 1.32
C GLN A 147 14.44 -0.70 2.15
N ILE A 148 14.49 0.63 1.98
CA ILE A 148 13.59 1.57 2.67
C ILE A 148 12.13 1.24 2.37
N ILE A 149 11.76 1.02 1.10
CA ILE A 149 10.37 0.74 0.74
C ILE A 149 9.92 -0.62 1.28
N ILE A 150 10.75 -1.65 1.23
CA ILE A 150 10.44 -2.96 1.85
C ILE A 150 10.18 -2.81 3.35
N THR A 151 11.04 -2.08 4.05
CA THR A 151 10.88 -1.84 5.50
C THR A 151 9.60 -1.07 5.79
N VAL A 152 9.31 0.01 5.05
CA VAL A 152 8.08 0.79 5.22
C VAL A 152 6.84 -0.08 4.99
N VAL A 153 6.87 -0.96 3.99
CA VAL A 153 5.79 -1.92 3.75
C VAL A 153 5.68 -2.89 4.92
N LEU A 154 6.75 -3.56 5.34
CA LEU A 154 6.67 -4.51 6.47
C LEU A 154 6.15 -3.85 7.75
N VAL A 155 6.63 -2.65 8.08
CA VAL A 155 6.19 -1.89 9.25
C VAL A 155 4.73 -1.48 9.13
N PHE A 156 4.32 -0.91 7.98
CA PHE A 156 2.92 -0.56 7.74
C PHE A 156 2.02 -1.77 7.99
N PHE A 157 2.41 -2.94 7.47
CA PHE A 157 1.62 -4.15 7.58
C PHE A 157 1.57 -4.70 9.01
N ILE A 158 2.73 -4.80 9.68
CA ILE A 158 2.81 -5.25 11.07
C ILE A 158 2.01 -4.33 11.98
N CYS A 159 2.06 -3.01 11.76
CA CYS A 159 1.32 -2.03 12.56
C CYS A 159 -0.19 -2.02 12.23
N HIS A 160 -0.61 -2.29 10.99
CA HIS A 160 -2.04 -2.33 10.63
C HIS A 160 -2.73 -3.65 10.98
N THR A 161 -1.98 -4.75 11.10
CA THR A 161 -2.51 -6.07 11.46
C THR A 161 -3.25 -6.05 12.81
N PRO A 162 -2.69 -5.55 13.93
CA PRO A 162 -3.40 -5.50 15.20
C PRO A 162 -4.64 -4.58 15.15
N TYR A 163 -4.61 -3.49 14.38
CA TYR A 163 -5.79 -2.63 14.21
C TYR A 163 -6.92 -3.29 13.40
N ARG A 164 -6.61 -4.29 12.55
CA ARG A 164 -7.58 -5.01 11.71
C ARG A 164 -8.07 -6.33 12.33
N TYR A 165 -7.33 -6.90 13.28
CA TYR A 165 -7.60 -8.22 13.89
C TYR A 165 -7.85 -8.18 15.42
N ALA A 166 -7.74 -7.01 16.06
CA ALA A 166 -8.22 -6.77 17.42
C ALA A 166 -9.62 -6.14 17.39
#